data_AF-A0A662WKF5-F1
#
_entry.id   AF-A0A662WKF5-F1
#
_cell.length_a   1.000
_cell.length_b   1.000
_cell.length_c   1.000
_cell.angle_alpha   90.00
_cell.angle_beta   90.00
_cell.angle_gamma   90.00
#
_symmetry.space_group_name_H-M   'P 1'
#
loop_
_entity.id
_entity.type
_entity.pdbx_description
1 polymer ?
#
loop_
_entity_poly.entity_id
_entity_poly.type
_entity_poly.pdbx_seq_one_letter_code
_entity_poly.pdbx_strand_id
1 'polypeptide(L)'
;MHDVYRELDAEPPTAFSGKKSTTLYAGLRRMEATENQTTGPRHSGKQPLPYSTYEELCRRTLARDDGGFTHLFLTAQWNLVCRSVSVESLSSQHVVSADDAISCIFYKTKTDQEGRSAKTPRHVYANPTSPATCVVTALAIYLACHSALRAGLLFPGSKQKKRFGAALKQIISVNETSDYGTHSIRKGAATFACSGNTTDPSVASICSCCDWSLGSVLDRYLRYDDAGDQYIGRLVAGLPQNSADFAALPPHFRDNVSSEVIACIRDTFPALAREKNMKSILKLCLASLTFHAAFLKSSLPKTHPLMSCALFRDPATLQRLQKQLVIAGPTWMRPTGIPPYVHMFTKIEETKNAIEALKAELLDGISTMLDARALGGSSLTTAAMKDMFREVLQDAGLHNTHGIPPSTAPADLVIPLRYPMMWGGGIHLLPEQFEFPSVDCLAAWKLWWFGNTTLAYPSDLIAKRNAIGNIRREGR
;
A
#
# COMPACT_ATOMS: atom_id res chain seq x y z
N MET A 1 -11.62 -32.24 -18.67
CA MET A 1 -12.53 -33.37 -18.99
C MET A 1 -13.40 -33.75 -17.80
N HIS A 2 -12.83 -33.97 -16.60
CA HIS A 2 -13.65 -34.13 -15.38
C HIS A 2 -14.63 -32.97 -15.13
N ASP A 3 -14.22 -31.72 -15.41
CA ASP A 3 -15.12 -30.57 -15.27
C ASP A 3 -16.22 -30.53 -16.35
N VAL A 4 -16.01 -31.09 -17.54
CA VAL A 4 -17.02 -31.16 -18.61
C VAL A 4 -18.11 -32.18 -18.27
N TYR A 5 -17.71 -33.35 -17.78
CA TYR A 5 -18.66 -34.36 -17.28
C TYR A 5 -19.40 -33.89 -16.02
N ARG A 6 -18.72 -33.10 -15.17
CA ARG A 6 -19.35 -32.46 -13.99
C ARG A 6 -20.32 -31.34 -14.38
N GLU A 7 -20.03 -30.56 -15.42
CA GLU A 7 -20.94 -29.54 -15.96
C GLU A 7 -22.16 -30.14 -16.69
N LEU A 8 -21.99 -31.34 -17.26
CA LEU A 8 -23.06 -32.09 -17.93
C LEU A 8 -23.83 -33.04 -16.98
N ASP A 9 -23.53 -32.99 -15.68
CA ASP A 9 -24.07 -33.87 -14.63
C ASP A 9 -24.06 -35.36 -15.03
N ALA A 10 -22.99 -35.78 -15.69
CA ALA A 10 -22.80 -37.13 -16.23
C ALA A 10 -21.59 -37.80 -15.58
N GLU A 11 -21.70 -39.09 -15.25
CA GLU A 11 -20.54 -39.83 -14.80
C GLU A 11 -19.54 -40.02 -15.95
N PRO A 12 -18.25 -39.69 -15.75
CA PRO A 12 -17.25 -39.94 -16.77
C PRO A 12 -17.14 -41.46 -17.01
N PRO A 13 -17.04 -41.91 -18.27
CA PRO A 13 -16.92 -43.34 -18.57
C PRO A 13 -15.76 -43.98 -17.80
N THR A 14 -15.93 -45.20 -17.30
CA THR A 14 -14.93 -45.93 -16.49
C THR A 14 -13.58 -46.11 -17.20
N ALA A 15 -13.55 -46.05 -18.54
CA ALA A 15 -12.33 -46.02 -19.34
C ALA A 15 -11.43 -44.78 -19.08
N PHE A 16 -12.00 -43.69 -18.55
CA PHE A 16 -11.29 -42.47 -18.19
C PHE A 16 -10.97 -42.36 -16.69
N SER A 17 -11.47 -43.28 -15.85
CA SER A 17 -11.15 -43.33 -14.43
C SER A 17 -10.04 -44.35 -14.14
N GLY A 18 -8.98 -43.92 -13.45
CA GLY A 18 -7.89 -44.78 -12.99
C GLY A 18 -6.50 -44.40 -13.51
N LYS A 19 -5.47 -45.13 -13.02
CA LYS A 19 -4.05 -44.79 -13.23
C LYS A 19 -3.64 -44.63 -14.70
N LYS A 20 -4.25 -45.39 -15.62
CA LYS A 20 -3.92 -45.37 -17.06
C LYS A 20 -4.27 -44.03 -17.74
N SER A 21 -5.40 -43.42 -17.39
CA SER A 21 -5.77 -42.11 -17.96
C SER A 21 -4.85 -41.02 -17.42
N THR A 22 -4.52 -41.05 -16.13
CA THR A 22 -3.54 -40.14 -15.51
C THR A 22 -2.17 -40.22 -16.17
N THR A 23 -1.69 -41.43 -16.49
CA THR A 23 -0.42 -41.64 -17.21
C THR A 23 -0.47 -41.11 -18.65
N LEU A 24 -1.59 -41.33 -19.37
CA LEU A 24 -1.77 -40.81 -20.73
C LEU A 24 -1.76 -39.27 -20.75
N TYR A 25 -2.47 -38.61 -19.83
CA TYR A 25 -2.46 -37.16 -19.70
C TYR A 25 -1.11 -36.61 -19.28
N ALA A 26 -0.39 -37.31 -18.39
CA ALA A 26 0.97 -36.96 -18.05
C ALA A 26 1.90 -37.06 -19.28
N GLY A 27 1.73 -38.08 -20.12
CA GLY A 27 2.44 -38.23 -21.39
C GLY A 27 2.18 -37.09 -22.36
N LEU A 28 0.91 -36.73 -22.58
CA LEU A 28 0.52 -35.58 -23.41
C LEU A 28 1.12 -34.26 -22.90
N ARG A 29 1.06 -34.00 -21.59
CA ARG A 29 1.66 -32.81 -20.97
C ARG A 29 3.18 -32.77 -21.13
N ARG A 30 3.85 -33.92 -21.08
CA ARG A 30 5.31 -34.00 -21.32
C ARG A 30 5.64 -33.70 -22.77
N MET A 31 4.88 -34.23 -23.74
CA MET A 31 5.09 -33.92 -25.15
C MET A 31 4.87 -32.43 -25.45
N GLU A 32 3.82 -31.84 -24.88
CA GLU A 32 3.57 -30.40 -24.98
C GLU A 32 4.68 -29.58 -24.31
N ALA A 33 5.21 -30.01 -23.16
CA ALA A 33 6.35 -29.36 -22.51
C ALA A 33 7.63 -29.45 -23.37
N THR A 34 7.89 -30.60 -24.00
CA THR A 34 9.02 -30.79 -24.92
C THR A 34 8.87 -29.92 -26.17
N GLU A 35 7.67 -29.85 -26.77
CA GLU A 35 7.37 -28.97 -27.91
C GLU A 35 7.54 -27.50 -27.52
N ASN A 36 7.02 -27.08 -26.36
CA ASN A 36 7.22 -25.73 -25.84
C ASN A 36 8.69 -25.38 -25.58
N GLN A 37 9.52 -26.36 -25.19
CA GLN A 37 10.96 -26.17 -25.00
C GLN A 37 11.72 -25.98 -26.32
N THR A 38 11.26 -26.61 -27.41
CA THR A 38 11.94 -26.60 -28.72
C THR A 38 11.43 -25.51 -29.66
N THR A 39 10.12 -25.25 -29.69
CA THR A 39 9.49 -24.26 -30.58
C THR A 39 9.09 -22.97 -29.86
N GLY A 40 9.32 -22.90 -28.55
CA GLY A 40 8.78 -21.86 -27.69
C GLY A 40 7.33 -22.19 -27.28
N PRO A 41 6.88 -21.71 -26.10
CA PRO A 41 5.56 -22.02 -25.59
C PRO A 41 4.45 -21.43 -26.46
N ARG A 42 3.45 -22.25 -26.80
CA ARG A 42 2.17 -21.73 -27.30
C ARG A 42 1.45 -21.01 -26.15
N HIS A 43 1.54 -19.68 -26.10
CA HIS A 43 0.90 -18.90 -25.05
C HIS A 43 -0.63 -18.93 -25.20
N SER A 44 -1.29 -19.75 -24.39
CA SER A 44 -2.74 -19.67 -24.22
C SER A 44 -3.09 -18.52 -23.27
N GLY A 45 -3.68 -17.46 -23.82
CA GLY A 45 -4.18 -16.31 -23.08
C GLY A 45 -3.24 -15.11 -23.04
N LYS A 46 -3.79 -13.96 -22.63
CA LYS A 46 -3.08 -12.67 -22.61
C LYS A 46 -1.98 -12.63 -21.54
N GLN A 47 -0.85 -12.01 -21.85
CA GLN A 47 0.29 -11.87 -20.93
C GLN A 47 -0.02 -10.87 -19.79
N PRO A 48 0.61 -10.98 -18.60
CA PRO A 48 0.56 -9.92 -17.60
C PRO A 48 1.18 -8.65 -18.16
N LEU A 49 0.52 -7.50 -17.95
CA LEU A 49 1.00 -6.21 -18.42
C LEU A 49 2.15 -5.73 -17.49
N PRO A 50 3.37 -5.53 -17.99
CA PRO A 50 4.45 -4.95 -17.17
C PRO A 50 4.10 -3.53 -16.69
N TYR A 51 4.63 -3.12 -15.53
CA TYR A 51 4.35 -1.79 -14.98
C TYR A 51 4.78 -0.66 -15.93
N SER A 52 5.96 -0.78 -16.56
CA SER A 52 6.46 0.19 -17.54
C SER A 52 5.52 0.35 -18.74
N THR A 53 4.97 -0.76 -19.26
CA THR A 53 3.97 -0.74 -20.33
C THR A 53 2.65 -0.12 -19.84
N TYR A 54 2.24 -0.39 -18.60
CA TYR A 54 1.09 0.27 -17.98
C TYR A 54 1.28 1.80 -17.88
N GLU A 55 2.44 2.28 -17.43
CA GLU A 55 2.78 3.70 -17.37
C GLU A 55 2.68 4.36 -18.75
N GLU A 56 3.22 3.71 -19.78
CA GLU A 56 3.15 4.20 -21.15
C GLU A 56 1.71 4.27 -21.67
N LEU A 57 0.91 3.23 -21.43
CA LEU A 57 -0.51 3.23 -21.76
C LEU A 57 -1.27 4.33 -21.00
N CYS A 58 -0.92 4.60 -19.75
CA CYS A 58 -1.46 5.70 -18.96
C CYS A 58 -1.16 7.06 -19.61
N ARG A 59 0.08 7.32 -20.03
CA ARG A 59 0.44 8.58 -20.74
C ARG A 59 -0.31 8.73 -22.05
N ARG A 60 -0.41 7.65 -22.86
CA ARG A 60 -1.14 7.68 -24.13
C ARG A 60 -2.63 7.89 -23.95
N THR A 61 -3.23 7.22 -22.97
CA THR A 61 -4.68 7.32 -22.69
C THR A 61 -5.05 8.67 -22.09
N LEU A 62 -4.16 9.26 -21.27
CA LEU A 62 -4.33 10.61 -20.72
C LEU A 62 -4.49 11.66 -21.82
N ALA A 63 -3.71 11.56 -22.90
CA ALA A 63 -3.76 12.51 -24.01
C ALA A 63 -4.93 12.30 -25.00
N ARG A 64 -5.79 11.28 -24.79
CA ARG A 64 -6.90 10.99 -25.70
C ARG A 64 -8.04 11.99 -25.54
N ASP A 65 -8.64 12.34 -26.66
CA ASP A 65 -9.83 13.18 -26.69
C ASP A 65 -11.11 12.35 -26.47
N ASP A 66 -11.25 11.80 -25.27
CA ASP A 66 -12.47 11.09 -24.84
C ASP A 66 -12.95 11.50 -23.44
N GLY A 67 -12.55 12.71 -23.01
CA GLY A 67 -12.90 13.29 -21.72
C GLY A 67 -12.29 12.54 -20.54
N GLY A 68 -11.18 11.84 -20.73
CA GLY A 68 -10.52 11.03 -19.71
C GLY A 68 -11.19 9.67 -19.46
N PHE A 69 -12.14 9.25 -20.31
CA PHE A 69 -12.82 7.96 -20.17
C PHE A 69 -11.83 6.79 -20.21
N THR A 70 -10.99 6.71 -21.25
CA THR A 70 -10.09 5.56 -21.41
C THR A 70 -9.00 5.56 -20.34
N HIS A 71 -8.55 6.75 -19.94
CA HIS A 71 -7.54 6.95 -18.89
C HIS A 71 -8.04 6.50 -17.51
N LEU A 72 -9.22 6.96 -17.09
CA LEU A 72 -9.83 6.49 -15.83
C LEU A 72 -10.13 5.00 -15.88
N PHE A 73 -10.65 4.47 -16.98
CA PHE A 73 -10.97 3.05 -17.07
C PHE A 73 -9.72 2.17 -16.91
N LEU A 74 -8.61 2.53 -17.57
CA LEU A 74 -7.33 1.84 -17.46
C LEU A 74 -6.77 1.91 -16.04
N THR A 75 -6.66 3.13 -15.49
CA THR A 75 -6.07 3.36 -14.16
C THR A 75 -6.92 2.72 -13.06
N ALA A 76 -8.25 2.82 -13.13
CA ALA A 76 -9.15 2.15 -12.19
C ALA A 76 -9.04 0.63 -12.29
N GLN A 77 -8.92 0.06 -13.50
CA GLN A 77 -8.77 -1.38 -13.66
C GLN A 77 -7.48 -1.89 -13.00
N TRP A 78 -6.37 -1.16 -13.18
CA TRP A 78 -5.08 -1.47 -12.57
C TRP A 78 -5.14 -1.32 -11.05
N ASN A 79 -5.52 -0.14 -10.55
CA ASN A 79 -5.46 0.19 -9.12
C ASN A 79 -6.48 -0.59 -8.28
N LEU A 80 -7.60 -1.03 -8.84
CA LEU A 80 -8.56 -1.90 -8.14
C LEU A 80 -8.23 -3.39 -8.31
N VAL A 81 -7.19 -3.73 -9.08
CA VAL A 81 -6.79 -5.11 -9.39
C VAL A 81 -7.98 -5.95 -9.86
N CYS A 82 -8.84 -5.36 -10.70
CA CYS A 82 -10.15 -5.91 -11.01
C CYS A 82 -10.35 -6.19 -12.51
N ARG A 83 -11.46 -6.87 -12.85
CA ARG A 83 -11.80 -7.16 -14.24
C ARG A 83 -12.42 -5.91 -14.87
N SER A 84 -12.32 -5.79 -16.19
CA SER A 84 -12.97 -4.70 -16.93
C SER A 84 -14.48 -4.63 -16.73
N VAL A 85 -15.15 -5.77 -16.49
CA VAL A 85 -16.59 -5.77 -16.12
C VAL A 85 -16.85 -5.17 -14.74
N SER A 86 -15.92 -5.31 -13.79
CA SER A 86 -16.01 -4.68 -12.48
C SER A 86 -15.88 -3.17 -12.61
N VAL A 87 -14.92 -2.69 -13.42
CA VAL A 87 -14.76 -1.25 -13.72
C VAL A 87 -16.02 -0.66 -14.36
N GLU A 88 -16.61 -1.35 -15.33
CA GLU A 88 -17.87 -0.94 -15.96
C GLU A 88 -19.02 -0.80 -14.95
N SER A 89 -19.01 -1.56 -13.87
CA SER A 89 -20.02 -1.52 -12.81
C SER A 89 -19.76 -0.52 -11.68
N LEU A 90 -18.65 0.24 -11.72
CA LEU A 90 -18.36 1.23 -10.69
C LEU A 90 -19.46 2.28 -10.62
N SER A 91 -19.90 2.57 -9.40
CA SER A 91 -20.94 3.55 -9.11
C SER A 91 -20.40 4.57 -8.12
N SER A 92 -20.64 5.86 -8.38
CA SER A 92 -20.30 6.95 -7.46
C SER A 92 -21.01 6.80 -6.11
N GLN A 93 -22.10 6.01 -6.03
CA GLN A 93 -22.82 5.74 -4.78
C GLN A 93 -22.12 4.66 -3.92
N HIS A 94 -21.19 3.91 -4.51
CA HIS A 94 -20.46 2.82 -3.85
C HIS A 94 -18.99 3.18 -3.63
N VAL A 95 -18.66 4.46 -3.72
CA VAL A 95 -17.34 5.00 -3.42
C VAL A 95 -17.42 5.83 -2.15
N VAL A 96 -16.48 5.59 -1.23
CA VAL A 96 -16.43 6.21 0.09
C VAL A 96 -15.01 6.73 0.33
N SER A 97 -14.89 7.86 1.03
CA SER A 97 -13.60 8.34 1.53
C SER A 97 -13.17 7.49 2.73
N ALA A 98 -11.93 7.00 2.74
CA ALA A 98 -11.38 6.22 3.85
C ALA A 98 -10.00 6.77 4.19
N ASP A 99 -9.95 7.67 5.17
CA ASP A 99 -8.74 8.42 5.57
C ASP A 99 -8.01 9.02 4.36
N ASP A 100 -6.90 8.42 3.95
CA ASP A 100 -6.05 8.86 2.85
C ASP A 100 -6.28 8.13 1.51
N ALA A 101 -7.27 7.24 1.48
CA ALA A 101 -7.66 6.44 0.33
C ALA A 101 -9.10 6.74 -0.13
N ILE A 102 -9.40 6.23 -1.32
CA ILE A 102 -10.77 6.09 -1.82
C ILE A 102 -11.14 4.61 -1.79
N SER A 103 -12.19 4.26 -1.06
CA SER A 103 -12.71 2.88 -0.98
C SER A 103 -13.81 2.64 -2.00
N CYS A 104 -13.67 1.59 -2.81
CA CYS A 104 -14.68 1.16 -3.79
C CYS A 104 -15.34 -0.15 -3.32
N ILE A 105 -16.67 -0.16 -3.27
CA ILE A 105 -17.45 -1.32 -2.83
C ILE A 105 -18.09 -2.00 -4.03
N PHE A 106 -17.81 -3.30 -4.21
CA PHE A 106 -18.46 -4.13 -5.22
C PHE A 106 -19.53 -5.02 -4.61
N TYR A 107 -20.76 -4.88 -5.10
CA TYR A 107 -21.88 -5.72 -4.66
C TYR A 107 -21.93 -7.06 -5.39
N LYS A 108 -21.36 -7.12 -6.59
CA LYS A 108 -21.25 -8.33 -7.41
C LYS A 108 -19.81 -8.50 -7.86
N THR A 109 -19.21 -9.64 -7.52
CA THR A 109 -17.84 -9.98 -7.91
C THR A 109 -17.80 -11.37 -8.54
N LYS A 110 -16.63 -11.80 -9.03
CA LYS A 110 -16.50 -13.12 -9.67
C LYS A 110 -16.75 -14.27 -8.70
N THR A 111 -16.38 -14.08 -7.44
CA THR A 111 -16.56 -15.07 -6.35
C THR A 111 -17.88 -14.86 -5.60
N ASP A 112 -18.51 -13.68 -5.69
CA ASP A 112 -19.81 -13.38 -5.10
C ASP A 112 -20.80 -12.89 -6.19
N GLN A 113 -21.29 -13.81 -7.02
CA GLN A 113 -22.23 -13.48 -8.11
C GLN A 113 -23.62 -13.09 -7.60
N GLU A 114 -24.03 -13.60 -6.44
CA GLU A 114 -25.33 -13.37 -5.81
C GLU A 114 -25.30 -12.17 -4.86
N GLY A 115 -24.11 -11.65 -4.54
CA GLY A 115 -23.96 -10.52 -3.65
C GLY A 115 -24.28 -10.83 -2.19
N ARG A 116 -24.19 -12.09 -1.77
CA ARG A 116 -24.56 -12.53 -0.41
C ARG A 116 -23.41 -12.39 0.61
N SER A 117 -22.18 -12.24 0.13
CA SER A 117 -21.01 -12.11 1.00
C SER A 117 -20.90 -10.71 1.60
N ALA A 118 -20.21 -10.60 2.73
CA ALA A 118 -19.83 -9.33 3.32
C ALA A 118 -19.10 -8.47 2.28
N LYS A 119 -19.44 -7.18 2.22
CA LYS A 119 -18.90 -6.26 1.22
C LYS A 119 -17.56 -5.73 1.70
N THR A 120 -16.50 -6.23 1.08
CA THR A 120 -15.13 -5.82 1.37
C THR A 120 -14.76 -4.64 0.48
N PRO A 121 -14.36 -3.48 1.05
CA PRO A 121 -13.90 -2.36 0.26
C PRO A 121 -12.59 -2.69 -0.46
N ARG A 122 -12.31 -1.97 -1.55
CA ARG A 122 -10.99 -1.91 -2.17
C ARG A 122 -10.47 -0.50 -2.13
N HIS A 123 -9.31 -0.30 -1.53
CA HIS A 123 -8.70 1.00 -1.36
C HIS A 123 -7.82 1.34 -2.55
N VAL A 124 -8.02 2.53 -3.11
CA VAL A 124 -7.13 3.11 -4.11
C VAL A 124 -6.51 4.40 -3.59
N TYR A 125 -5.25 4.61 -3.95
CA TYR A 125 -4.43 5.70 -3.41
C TYR A 125 -4.02 6.68 -4.51
N ALA A 126 -3.78 7.93 -4.12
CA ALA A 126 -3.13 8.87 -4.99
C ALA A 126 -1.62 8.60 -5.04
N ASN A 127 -1.03 8.82 -6.21
CA ASN A 127 0.41 8.92 -6.37
C ASN A 127 0.77 10.35 -6.79
N PRO A 128 1.21 11.21 -5.85
CA PRO A 128 1.51 12.61 -6.13
C PRO A 128 2.77 12.81 -6.99
N THR A 129 3.62 11.81 -7.17
CA THR A 129 4.82 11.93 -8.02
C THR A 129 4.56 11.47 -9.45
N SER A 130 3.50 10.69 -9.68
CA SER A 130 3.18 10.08 -10.98
C SER A 130 1.72 10.37 -11.42
N PRO A 131 1.39 11.61 -11.83
CA PRO A 131 0.02 12.01 -12.18
C PRO A 131 -0.61 11.21 -13.32
N ALA A 132 0.19 10.64 -14.23
CA ALA A 132 -0.32 9.82 -15.33
C ALA A 132 -0.87 8.48 -14.86
N THR A 133 -0.31 7.86 -13.82
CA THR A 133 -0.75 6.56 -13.28
C THR A 133 -1.67 6.69 -12.07
N CYS A 134 -1.72 7.89 -11.46
CA CYS A 134 -2.56 8.20 -10.31
C CYS A 134 -4.06 8.12 -10.66
N VAL A 135 -4.76 7.15 -10.06
CA VAL A 135 -6.20 6.95 -10.27
C VAL A 135 -7.05 8.09 -9.69
N VAL A 136 -6.60 8.76 -8.63
CA VAL A 136 -7.28 9.95 -8.10
C VAL A 136 -7.21 11.11 -9.09
N THR A 137 -6.06 11.32 -9.73
CA THR A 137 -5.90 12.30 -10.81
C THR A 137 -6.78 11.94 -12.00
N ALA A 138 -6.77 10.67 -12.42
CA ALA A 138 -7.62 10.19 -13.53
C ALA A 138 -9.13 10.39 -13.23
N LEU A 139 -9.56 10.11 -12.00
CA LEU A 139 -10.93 10.32 -11.56
C LEU A 139 -11.29 11.80 -11.61
N ALA A 140 -10.40 12.66 -11.12
CA ALA A 140 -10.63 14.10 -11.10
C ALA A 140 -10.76 14.67 -12.51
N ILE A 141 -9.90 14.24 -13.46
CA ILE A 141 -9.99 14.63 -14.87
C ILE A 141 -11.33 14.21 -15.45
N TYR A 142 -11.71 12.94 -15.28
CA TYR A 142 -12.94 12.40 -15.81
C TYR A 142 -14.18 13.14 -15.28
N LEU A 143 -14.28 13.34 -13.96
CA LEU A 143 -15.40 14.04 -13.35
C LEU A 143 -15.48 15.52 -13.79
N ALA A 144 -14.34 16.20 -13.94
CA ALA A 144 -14.30 17.58 -14.41
C ALA A 144 -14.72 17.71 -15.88
N CYS A 145 -14.41 16.71 -16.71
CA CYS A 145 -14.85 16.65 -18.12
C CYS A 145 -16.33 16.25 -18.27
N HIS A 146 -16.92 15.63 -17.24
CA HIS A 146 -18.30 15.14 -17.23
C HIS A 146 -19.11 15.80 -16.12
N SER A 147 -19.13 17.14 -16.11
CA SER A 147 -19.76 17.95 -15.05
C SER A 147 -21.26 17.67 -14.82
N ALA A 148 -21.96 17.12 -15.82
CA ALA A 148 -23.35 16.70 -15.75
C ALA A 148 -23.57 15.27 -15.24
N LEU A 149 -22.51 14.51 -14.92
CA LEU A 149 -22.60 13.15 -14.41
C LEU A 149 -23.29 13.12 -13.05
N ARG A 150 -24.49 12.55 -13.00
CA ARG A 150 -25.27 12.39 -11.76
C ARG A 150 -24.81 11.18 -10.98
N ALA A 151 -25.25 11.10 -9.72
CA ALA A 151 -25.01 9.92 -8.89
C ALA A 151 -25.50 8.64 -9.57
N GLY A 152 -24.70 7.57 -9.49
CA GLY A 152 -24.96 6.30 -10.15
C GLY A 152 -23.70 5.76 -10.82
N LEU A 153 -23.85 5.05 -11.94
CA LEU A 153 -22.71 4.49 -12.68
C LEU A 153 -21.72 5.58 -13.08
N LEU A 154 -20.43 5.39 -12.76
CA LEU A 154 -19.36 6.30 -13.18
C LEU A 154 -19.26 6.36 -14.70
N PHE A 155 -19.49 5.23 -15.38
CA PHE A 155 -19.50 5.12 -16.84
C PHE A 155 -20.93 4.86 -17.33
N PRO A 156 -21.75 5.91 -17.56
CA PRO A 156 -23.15 5.74 -17.94
C PRO A 156 -23.28 5.13 -19.34
N GLY A 157 -24.41 4.49 -19.61
CA GLY A 157 -24.69 3.82 -20.88
C GLY A 157 -24.37 2.32 -20.85
N SER A 158 -24.37 1.69 -22.02
CA SER A 158 -24.13 0.24 -22.15
C SER A 158 -22.82 -0.05 -22.89
N LYS A 159 -22.25 -1.23 -22.65
CA LYS A 159 -21.09 -1.76 -23.38
C LYS A 159 -19.81 -0.90 -23.20
N GLN A 160 -19.64 -0.28 -22.03
CA GLN A 160 -18.45 0.52 -21.71
C GLN A 160 -17.18 -0.34 -21.66
N LYS A 161 -17.27 -1.59 -21.20
CA LYS A 161 -16.18 -2.57 -21.33
C LYS A 161 -15.77 -2.78 -22.79
N LYS A 162 -16.73 -2.86 -23.71
CA LYS A 162 -16.46 -3.03 -25.15
C LYS A 162 -15.84 -1.77 -25.73
N ARG A 163 -16.34 -0.59 -25.37
CA ARG A 163 -15.77 0.72 -25.74
C ARG A 163 -14.32 0.83 -25.31
N PHE A 164 -14.03 0.53 -24.04
CA PHE A 164 -12.67 0.50 -23.51
C PHE A 164 -11.79 -0.51 -24.25
N GLY A 165 -12.27 -1.73 -24.47
CA GLY A 165 -11.52 -2.75 -25.20
C GLY A 165 -11.15 -2.34 -26.64
N ALA A 166 -12.03 -1.62 -27.33
CA ALA A 166 -11.75 -1.05 -28.65
C ALA A 166 -10.69 0.06 -28.59
N ALA A 167 -10.82 1.00 -27.64
CA ALA A 167 -9.84 2.06 -27.44
C ALA A 167 -8.46 1.51 -27.07
N LEU A 168 -8.41 0.56 -26.13
CA LEU A 168 -7.17 -0.11 -25.73
C LEU A 168 -6.49 -0.82 -26.90
N LYS A 169 -7.26 -1.52 -27.75
CA LYS A 169 -6.73 -2.18 -28.95
C LYS A 169 -6.08 -1.20 -29.91
N GLN A 170 -6.70 -0.04 -30.14
CA GLN A 170 -6.14 1.02 -31.01
C GLN A 170 -4.81 1.56 -30.49
N ILE A 171 -4.62 1.63 -29.17
CA ILE A 171 -3.41 2.19 -28.56
C ILE A 171 -2.27 1.16 -28.57
N ILE A 172 -2.57 -0.12 -28.32
CA ILE A 172 -1.59 -1.20 -28.31
C ILE A 172 -1.09 -1.51 -29.73
N SER A 173 -1.97 -1.46 -30.73
CA SER A 173 -1.65 -1.78 -32.13
C SER A 173 -0.60 -0.85 -32.77
N VAL A 174 -0.16 0.19 -32.07
CA VAL A 174 0.84 1.13 -32.58
C VAL A 174 2.26 0.52 -32.55
N ASN A 175 2.60 -0.42 -31.65
CA ASN A 175 3.98 -0.94 -31.53
C ASN A 175 4.18 -2.44 -31.20
N GLU A 176 3.19 -3.26 -30.85
CA GLU A 176 3.43 -4.67 -30.45
C GLU A 176 2.32 -5.66 -30.84
N THR A 177 2.67 -6.95 -30.85
CA THR A 177 1.86 -8.13 -31.18
C THR A 177 0.61 -8.28 -30.28
N SER A 178 -0.29 -9.17 -30.70
CA SER A 178 -1.61 -9.53 -30.11
C SER A 178 -1.61 -9.97 -28.62
N ASP A 179 -0.55 -9.73 -27.84
CA ASP A 179 -0.33 -10.39 -26.54
C ASP A 179 -1.01 -9.69 -25.36
N TYR A 180 -1.35 -8.41 -25.53
CA TYR A 180 -2.01 -7.61 -24.51
C TYR A 180 -3.50 -7.36 -24.79
N GLY A 181 -4.25 -7.12 -23.71
CA GLY A 181 -5.67 -6.80 -23.77
C GLY A 181 -6.23 -6.51 -22.37
N THR A 182 -7.55 -6.37 -22.25
CA THR A 182 -8.17 -5.97 -20.97
C THR A 182 -7.88 -6.96 -19.83
N HIS A 183 -7.63 -8.23 -20.12
CA HIS A 183 -7.22 -9.22 -19.13
C HIS A 183 -5.77 -9.05 -18.64
N SER A 184 -4.89 -8.49 -19.46
CA SER A 184 -3.48 -8.25 -19.12
C SER A 184 -3.32 -7.26 -17.99
N ILE A 185 -4.20 -6.25 -17.91
CA ILE A 185 -4.13 -5.18 -16.90
C ILE A 185 -4.24 -5.77 -15.50
N ARG A 186 -5.27 -6.57 -15.24
CA ARG A 186 -5.45 -7.22 -13.93
C ARG A 186 -4.33 -8.21 -13.61
N LYS A 187 -3.91 -8.99 -14.61
CA LYS A 187 -2.79 -9.93 -14.44
C LYS A 187 -1.51 -9.18 -14.07
N GLY A 188 -1.22 -8.08 -14.77
CA GLY A 188 -0.09 -7.20 -14.53
C GLY A 188 -0.13 -6.59 -13.13
N ALA A 189 -1.26 -6.00 -12.73
CA ALA A 189 -1.43 -5.41 -11.41
C ALA A 189 -1.25 -6.45 -10.28
N ALA A 190 -1.82 -7.65 -10.45
CA ALA A 190 -1.65 -8.74 -9.49
C ALA A 190 -0.19 -9.21 -9.42
N THR A 191 0.46 -9.41 -10.58
CA THR A 191 1.88 -9.77 -10.63
C THR A 191 2.74 -8.70 -9.96
N PHE A 192 2.50 -7.42 -10.28
CA PHE A 192 3.23 -6.28 -9.71
C PHE A 192 3.10 -6.21 -8.18
N ALA A 193 1.90 -6.44 -7.64
CA ALA A 193 1.69 -6.51 -6.19
C ALA A 193 2.40 -7.72 -5.53
N CYS A 194 2.68 -8.79 -6.28
CA CYS A 194 3.47 -9.95 -5.85
C CYS A 194 4.96 -9.84 -6.23
N SER A 195 5.40 -8.74 -6.81
CA SER A 195 6.73 -8.63 -7.40
C SER A 195 7.30 -7.24 -7.16
N GLY A 196 7.88 -7.05 -5.98
CA GLY A 196 8.56 -5.79 -5.63
C GLY A 196 9.73 -6.03 -4.69
N ASN A 197 9.53 -6.85 -3.66
CA ASN A 197 10.58 -7.23 -2.73
C ASN A 197 10.19 -8.49 -1.92
N THR A 198 11.01 -8.90 -0.96
CA THR A 198 10.71 -10.06 -0.10
C THR A 198 9.66 -9.79 0.99
N THR A 199 9.07 -8.59 1.00
CA THR A 199 8.06 -8.14 2.00
C THR A 199 6.70 -7.87 1.34
N ASP A 200 6.39 -8.63 0.31
CA ASP A 200 5.13 -8.53 -0.42
C ASP A 200 3.90 -8.81 0.49
N PRO A 201 2.71 -8.32 0.11
CA PRO A 201 1.47 -8.63 0.81
C PRO A 201 1.21 -10.14 0.87
N SER A 202 0.41 -10.57 1.84
CA SER A 202 0.04 -11.98 1.94
C SER A 202 -0.69 -12.45 0.67
N VAL A 203 -0.44 -13.68 0.24
CA VAL A 203 -1.18 -14.29 -0.88
C VAL A 203 -2.69 -14.27 -0.64
N ALA A 204 -3.12 -14.34 0.62
CA ALA A 204 -4.54 -14.23 1.00
C ALA A 204 -5.13 -12.87 0.67
N SER A 205 -4.42 -11.79 0.99
CA SER A 205 -4.80 -10.41 0.64
C SER A 205 -4.85 -10.24 -0.88
N ILE A 206 -3.83 -10.74 -1.60
CA ILE A 206 -3.75 -10.62 -3.06
C ILE A 206 -4.90 -11.36 -3.75
N CYS A 207 -5.17 -12.61 -3.35
CA CYS A 207 -6.29 -13.37 -3.88
C CYS A 207 -7.64 -12.68 -3.61
N SER A 208 -7.80 -12.11 -2.41
CA SER A 208 -8.99 -11.35 -2.04
C SER A 208 -9.18 -10.12 -2.92
N CYS A 209 -8.14 -9.29 -3.12
CA CYS A 209 -8.17 -8.14 -4.04
C CYS A 209 -8.42 -8.57 -5.50
N CYS A 210 -7.96 -9.76 -5.91
CA CYS A 210 -8.11 -10.25 -7.29
C CYS A 210 -9.46 -10.94 -7.59
N ASP A 211 -10.35 -11.11 -6.60
CA ASP A 211 -11.49 -12.05 -6.62
C ASP A 211 -11.08 -13.46 -7.06
N TRP A 212 -10.03 -14.00 -6.44
CA TRP A 212 -9.58 -15.38 -6.60
C TRP A 212 -9.93 -16.15 -5.33
N SER A 213 -10.36 -17.40 -5.50
CA SER A 213 -10.56 -18.31 -4.36
C SER A 213 -9.20 -18.79 -3.85
N LEU A 214 -9.04 -18.83 -2.52
CA LEU A 214 -7.92 -19.48 -1.86
C LEU A 214 -8.12 -21.00 -1.70
N GLY A 215 -9.25 -21.51 -2.18
CA GLY A 215 -9.66 -22.91 -2.04
C GLY A 215 -10.59 -23.13 -0.85
N SER A 216 -11.18 -24.32 -0.80
CA SER A 216 -12.29 -24.66 0.10
C SER A 216 -11.99 -24.51 1.60
N VAL A 217 -10.73 -24.73 1.98
CA VAL A 217 -10.29 -24.63 3.38
C VAL A 217 -9.90 -23.20 3.72
N LEU A 218 -8.96 -22.62 2.97
CA LEU A 218 -8.39 -21.31 3.29
C LEU A 218 -9.43 -20.20 3.22
N ASP A 219 -10.39 -20.24 2.29
CA ASP A 219 -11.48 -19.26 2.20
C ASP A 219 -12.39 -19.22 3.46
N ARG A 220 -12.33 -20.23 4.34
CA ARG A 220 -13.09 -20.25 5.61
C ARG A 220 -12.37 -19.56 6.75
N TYR A 221 -11.04 -19.57 6.74
CA TYR A 221 -10.20 -19.12 7.85
C TYR A 221 -9.51 -17.79 7.57
N LEU A 222 -9.11 -17.56 6.31
CA LEU A 222 -8.46 -16.33 5.89
C LEU A 222 -9.50 -15.38 5.34
N ARG A 223 -9.82 -14.36 6.12
CA ARG A 223 -10.77 -13.31 5.75
C ARG A 223 -10.05 -12.10 5.20
N TYR A 224 -10.82 -11.25 4.53
CA TYR A 224 -10.39 -9.92 4.18
C TYR A 224 -9.85 -9.18 5.40
N ASP A 225 -8.75 -8.47 5.18
CA ASP A 225 -8.09 -7.63 6.16
C ASP A 225 -7.81 -6.27 5.48
N ASP A 226 -8.22 -5.19 6.15
CA ASP A 226 -8.08 -3.83 5.63
C ASP A 226 -6.61 -3.48 5.40
N ALA A 227 -5.72 -3.82 6.34
CA ALA A 227 -4.31 -3.46 6.23
C ALA A 227 -3.64 -4.10 5.00
N GLY A 228 -3.96 -5.36 4.69
CA GLY A 228 -3.51 -6.04 3.50
C GLY A 228 -4.00 -5.42 2.19
N ASP A 229 -5.29 -5.07 2.09
CA ASP A 229 -5.85 -4.39 0.91
C ASP A 229 -5.29 -2.97 0.75
N GLN A 230 -5.17 -2.23 1.85
CA GLN A 230 -4.57 -0.91 1.88
C GLN A 230 -3.11 -0.93 1.42
N TYR A 231 -2.32 -1.90 1.89
CA TYR A 231 -0.93 -2.08 1.45
C TYR A 231 -0.84 -2.40 -0.04
N ILE A 232 -1.69 -3.31 -0.55
CA ILE A 232 -1.79 -3.62 -1.99
C ILE A 232 -2.15 -2.37 -2.79
N GLY A 233 -3.15 -1.60 -2.32
CA GLY A 233 -3.60 -0.36 -2.96
C GLY A 233 -2.46 0.64 -3.16
N ARG A 234 -1.57 0.79 -2.17
CA ARG A 234 -0.37 1.64 -2.29
C ARG A 234 0.65 1.09 -3.28
N LEU A 235 0.89 -0.22 -3.26
CA LEU A 235 1.81 -0.86 -4.20
C LEU A 235 1.34 -0.62 -5.62
N VAL A 236 0.09 -0.94 -5.95
CA VAL A 236 -0.42 -0.78 -7.32
C VAL A 236 -0.59 0.67 -7.75
N ALA A 237 -0.71 1.61 -6.80
CA ALA A 237 -0.60 3.05 -7.07
C ALA A 237 0.80 3.47 -7.52
N GLY A 238 1.82 2.62 -7.32
CA GLY A 238 3.21 2.88 -7.68
C GLY A 238 3.95 3.74 -6.66
N LEU A 239 3.52 3.73 -5.40
CA LEU A 239 4.26 4.42 -4.34
C LEU A 239 5.59 3.70 -4.07
N PRO A 240 6.68 4.44 -3.76
CA PRO A 240 8.03 3.88 -3.71
C PRO A 240 8.24 3.03 -2.46
N GLN A 241 8.16 1.71 -2.62
CA GLN A 241 8.20 0.74 -1.51
C GLN A 241 9.46 0.83 -0.63
N ASN A 242 10.58 1.26 -1.18
CA ASN A 242 11.87 1.36 -0.46
C ASN A 242 12.18 2.80 -0.01
N SER A 243 11.16 3.59 0.32
CA SER A 243 11.27 4.98 0.76
C SER A 243 10.23 5.31 1.84
N ALA A 244 10.50 6.32 2.67
CA ALA A 244 9.50 6.92 3.55
C ALA A 244 8.30 7.47 2.74
N ASP A 245 8.53 7.87 1.49
CA ASP A 245 7.51 8.34 0.54
C ASP A 245 6.47 7.27 0.18
N PHE A 246 6.65 6.00 0.58
CA PHE A 246 5.57 5.02 0.51
C PHE A 246 4.34 5.45 1.32
N ALA A 247 4.56 6.22 2.39
CA ALA A 247 3.52 6.82 3.22
C ALA A 247 3.02 8.17 2.69
N ALA A 248 3.36 8.54 1.45
CA ALA A 248 2.87 9.78 0.85
C ALA A 248 1.34 9.84 0.87
N LEU A 249 0.83 11.03 1.21
CA LEU A 249 -0.58 11.35 1.23
C LEU A 249 -1.02 11.92 -0.12
N PRO A 250 -2.32 11.82 -0.47
CA PRO A 250 -2.86 12.56 -1.61
C PRO A 250 -2.64 14.07 -1.42
N PRO A 251 -2.49 14.84 -2.51
CA PRO A 251 -2.57 16.29 -2.43
C PRO A 251 -3.88 16.70 -1.75
N HIS A 252 -3.79 17.57 -0.74
CA HIS A 252 -4.95 18.01 0.03
C HIS A 252 -4.82 19.48 0.43
N PHE A 253 -5.95 20.11 0.74
CA PHE A 253 -5.97 21.48 1.23
C PHE A 253 -5.72 21.53 2.74
N ARG A 254 -4.97 22.54 3.20
CA ARG A 254 -4.71 22.80 4.63
C ARG A 254 -6.03 23.00 5.38
N ASP A 255 -6.84 23.92 4.88
CA ASP A 255 -8.22 24.11 5.32
C ASP A 255 -9.15 23.41 4.32
N ASN A 256 -9.58 22.20 4.67
CA ASN A 256 -10.44 21.41 3.81
C ASN A 256 -11.92 21.87 3.83
N VAL A 257 -12.28 22.85 4.67
CA VAL A 257 -13.63 23.43 4.75
C VAL A 257 -13.71 24.88 4.28
N SER A 258 -12.61 25.41 3.71
CA SER A 258 -12.56 26.73 3.07
C SER A 258 -13.73 26.96 2.11
N SER A 259 -14.37 28.12 2.23
CA SER A 259 -15.49 28.52 1.37
C SER A 259 -15.08 28.60 -0.10
N GLU A 260 -13.83 29.00 -0.38
CA GLU A 260 -13.27 29.04 -1.73
C GLU A 260 -13.12 27.63 -2.32
N VAL A 261 -12.61 26.67 -1.54
CA VAL A 261 -12.51 25.26 -1.94
C VAL A 261 -13.90 24.70 -2.25
N ILE A 262 -14.88 24.92 -1.36
CA ILE A 262 -16.25 24.44 -1.52
C ILE A 262 -16.92 25.06 -2.75
N ALA A 263 -16.74 26.36 -2.98
CA ALA A 263 -17.26 27.04 -4.17
C ALA A 263 -16.66 26.45 -5.46
N CYS A 264 -15.34 26.27 -5.51
CA CYS A 264 -14.68 25.71 -6.69
C CYS A 264 -15.08 24.25 -6.96
N ILE A 265 -15.31 23.45 -5.92
CA ILE A 265 -15.88 22.09 -6.06
C ILE A 265 -17.25 22.15 -6.72
N ARG A 266 -18.13 23.06 -6.28
CA ARG A 266 -19.48 23.21 -6.85
C ARG A 266 -19.42 23.64 -8.31
N ASP A 267 -18.46 24.46 -8.69
CA ASP A 267 -18.34 24.95 -10.05
C ASP A 267 -17.67 23.92 -10.99
N THR A 268 -16.73 23.12 -10.46
CA THR A 268 -15.99 22.11 -11.23
C THR A 268 -16.76 20.78 -11.34
N PHE A 269 -17.49 20.38 -10.28
CA PHE A 269 -18.21 19.10 -10.18
C PHE A 269 -19.69 19.29 -9.79
N PRO A 270 -20.48 20.11 -10.51
CA PRO A 270 -21.77 20.59 -10.04
C PRO A 270 -22.79 19.49 -9.74
N ALA A 271 -22.86 18.45 -10.58
CA ALA A 271 -23.84 17.37 -10.40
C ALA A 271 -23.55 16.48 -9.17
N LEU A 272 -22.29 16.33 -8.77
CA LEU A 272 -21.87 15.47 -7.65
C LEU A 272 -21.56 16.25 -6.36
N ALA A 273 -21.44 17.58 -6.41
CA ALA A 273 -21.10 18.41 -5.26
C ALA A 273 -22.08 18.29 -4.07
N ARG A 274 -23.33 17.88 -4.35
CA ARG A 274 -24.37 17.68 -3.34
C ARG A 274 -24.39 16.27 -2.74
N GLU A 275 -23.72 15.31 -3.38
CA GLU A 275 -23.69 13.92 -2.93
C GLU A 275 -22.82 13.78 -1.68
N LYS A 276 -23.42 13.35 -0.56
CA LYS A 276 -22.76 13.33 0.76
C LYS A 276 -21.48 12.50 0.75
N ASN A 277 -21.52 11.32 0.15
CA ASN A 277 -20.39 10.40 0.10
C ASN A 277 -19.26 10.90 -0.83
N MET A 278 -19.58 11.74 -1.81
CA MET A 278 -18.60 12.30 -2.74
C MET A 278 -17.87 13.53 -2.21
N LYS A 279 -18.38 14.21 -1.17
CA LYS A 279 -17.81 15.49 -0.68
C LYS A 279 -16.31 15.42 -0.44
N SER A 280 -15.83 14.44 0.34
CA SER A 280 -14.40 14.31 0.64
C SER A 280 -13.59 13.88 -0.59
N ILE A 281 -14.14 13.01 -1.42
CA ILE A 281 -13.51 12.55 -2.67
C ILE A 281 -13.33 13.73 -3.65
N LEU A 282 -14.32 14.61 -3.77
CA LEU A 282 -14.24 15.79 -4.63
C LEU A 282 -13.22 16.80 -4.14
N LYS A 283 -12.96 16.89 -2.83
CA LYS A 283 -11.83 17.68 -2.29
C LYS A 283 -10.49 17.11 -2.75
N LEU A 284 -10.32 15.79 -2.68
CA LEU A 284 -9.11 15.12 -3.19
C LEU A 284 -8.96 15.29 -4.71
N CYS A 285 -10.07 15.19 -5.45
CA CYS A 285 -10.08 15.43 -6.89
C CYS A 285 -9.65 16.87 -7.22
N LEU A 286 -10.24 17.87 -6.56
CA LEU A 286 -9.89 19.27 -6.78
C LEU A 286 -8.42 19.54 -6.42
N ALA A 287 -7.97 19.01 -5.28
CA ALA A 287 -6.60 19.17 -4.82
C ALA A 287 -5.60 18.52 -5.80
N SER A 288 -5.91 17.32 -6.30
CA SER A 288 -5.12 16.63 -7.33
C SER A 288 -5.02 17.44 -8.63
N LEU A 289 -6.14 17.97 -9.15
CA LEU A 289 -6.11 18.83 -10.36
C LEU A 289 -5.29 20.10 -10.14
N THR A 290 -5.43 20.72 -8.97
CA THR A 290 -4.73 21.96 -8.59
C THR A 290 -3.23 21.72 -8.49
N PHE A 291 -2.84 20.63 -7.81
CA PHE A 291 -1.44 20.24 -7.59
C PHE A 291 -0.75 19.89 -8.91
N HIS A 292 -1.43 19.14 -9.79
CA HIS A 292 -0.88 18.69 -11.06
C HIS A 292 -1.15 19.64 -12.24
N ALA A 293 -1.64 20.87 -11.98
CA ALA A 293 -2.08 21.77 -13.04
C ALA A 293 -1.02 22.06 -14.10
N ALA A 294 0.26 22.20 -13.71
CA ALA A 294 1.36 22.42 -14.65
C ALA A 294 1.56 21.21 -15.58
N PHE A 295 1.62 20.01 -15.00
CA PHE A 295 1.72 18.74 -15.75
C PHE A 295 0.53 18.54 -16.70
N LEU A 296 -0.69 18.82 -16.24
CA LEU A 296 -1.90 18.65 -17.06
C LEU A 296 -1.93 19.63 -18.24
N LYS A 297 -1.53 20.89 -18.01
CA LYS A 297 -1.44 21.89 -19.08
C LYS A 297 -0.36 21.58 -20.11
N SER A 298 0.74 20.94 -19.72
CA SER A 298 1.80 20.55 -20.66
C SER A 298 1.51 19.24 -21.39
N SER A 299 0.79 18.32 -20.75
CA SER A 299 0.56 16.97 -21.28
C SER A 299 -0.71 16.83 -22.12
N LEU A 300 -1.70 17.70 -21.91
CA LEU A 300 -3.00 17.64 -22.58
C LEU A 300 -3.07 18.63 -23.76
N PRO A 301 -3.75 18.29 -24.86
CA PRO A 301 -4.05 19.23 -25.92
C PRO A 301 -4.82 20.45 -25.38
N LYS A 302 -4.59 21.63 -25.95
CA LYS A 302 -5.34 22.86 -25.59
C LYS A 302 -6.85 22.71 -25.81
N THR A 303 -7.26 21.84 -26.72
CA THR A 303 -8.67 21.51 -27.03
C THR A 303 -9.29 20.51 -26.05
N HIS A 304 -8.50 19.91 -25.15
CA HIS A 304 -9.00 18.89 -24.24
C HIS A 304 -10.08 19.47 -23.31
N PRO A 305 -11.23 18.78 -23.09
CA PRO A 305 -12.36 19.32 -22.32
C PRO A 305 -12.01 19.81 -20.92
N LEU A 306 -11.01 19.21 -20.27
CA LEU A 306 -10.50 19.64 -18.97
C LEU A 306 -10.07 21.12 -18.96
N MET A 307 -9.48 21.62 -20.06
CA MET A 307 -9.04 23.02 -20.16
C MET A 307 -10.21 24.01 -20.14
N SER A 308 -11.43 23.52 -20.40
CA SER A 308 -12.68 24.31 -20.36
C SER A 308 -13.43 24.16 -19.04
N CYS A 309 -12.95 23.37 -18.07
CA CYS A 309 -13.62 23.24 -16.78
C CYS A 309 -13.43 24.51 -15.92
N ALA A 310 -14.26 24.69 -14.89
CA ALA A 310 -14.25 25.90 -14.06
C ALA A 310 -12.87 26.25 -13.49
N LEU A 311 -12.14 25.25 -12.97
CA LEU A 311 -10.81 25.44 -12.40
C LEU A 311 -9.77 25.98 -13.40
N PHE A 312 -9.74 25.44 -14.63
CA PHE A 312 -8.71 25.80 -15.61
C PHE A 312 -9.01 27.08 -16.40
N ARG A 313 -10.28 27.52 -16.42
CA ARG A 313 -10.69 28.80 -17.03
C ARG A 313 -10.40 30.02 -16.16
N ASP A 314 -10.15 29.84 -14.86
CA ASP A 314 -9.82 30.92 -13.93
C ASP A 314 -8.42 30.73 -13.34
N PRO A 315 -7.38 31.29 -13.99
CA PRO A 315 -6.00 31.22 -13.50
C PRO A 315 -5.80 31.82 -12.11
N ALA A 316 -6.60 32.84 -11.74
CA ALA A 316 -6.49 33.51 -10.45
C ALA A 316 -6.98 32.59 -9.33
N THR A 317 -8.13 31.94 -9.51
CA THR A 317 -8.63 30.93 -8.56
C THR A 317 -7.67 29.74 -8.46
N LEU A 318 -7.18 29.22 -9.59
CA LEU A 318 -6.19 28.15 -9.57
C LEU A 318 -4.95 28.52 -8.74
N GLN A 319 -4.39 29.72 -8.93
CA GLN A 319 -3.20 30.18 -8.20
C GLN A 319 -3.48 30.35 -6.70
N ARG A 320 -4.66 30.85 -6.32
CA ARG A 320 -5.04 30.97 -4.90
C ARG A 320 -5.22 29.59 -4.23
N LEU A 321 -5.80 28.62 -4.94
CA LEU A 321 -5.94 27.25 -4.45
C LEU A 321 -4.58 26.55 -4.34
N GLN A 322 -3.64 26.77 -5.27
CA GLN A 322 -2.29 26.21 -5.20
C GLN A 322 -1.56 26.61 -3.90
N LYS A 323 -1.76 27.84 -3.42
CA LYS A 323 -1.18 28.34 -2.16
C LYS A 323 -1.79 27.67 -0.91
N GLN A 324 -2.93 27.01 -1.04
CA GLN A 324 -3.65 26.36 0.06
C GLN A 324 -3.34 24.85 0.16
N LEU A 325 -2.60 24.29 -0.80
CA LEU A 325 -2.24 22.86 -0.82
C LEU A 325 -1.16 22.52 0.20
N VAL A 326 -1.24 21.30 0.72
CA VAL A 326 -0.26 20.67 1.60
C VAL A 326 0.07 19.28 1.04
N ILE A 327 1.36 18.95 1.08
CA ILE A 327 1.90 17.64 0.66
C ILE A 327 2.78 16.98 1.74
N ALA A 328 3.11 17.70 2.81
CA ALA A 328 3.90 17.21 3.95
C ALA A 328 3.59 18.03 5.22
N GLY A 329 3.80 17.44 6.40
CA GLY A 329 3.63 18.09 7.71
C GLY A 329 2.39 17.63 8.50
N PRO A 330 2.12 18.23 9.68
CA PRO A 330 0.95 17.90 10.49
C PRO A 330 -0.32 18.06 9.66
N THR A 331 -1.04 16.96 9.51
CA THR A 331 -2.23 16.89 8.66
C THR A 331 -3.38 16.24 9.41
N TRP A 332 -4.59 16.52 8.96
CA TRP A 332 -5.81 15.87 9.45
C TRP A 332 -5.96 14.43 8.92
N MET A 333 -5.09 14.02 7.99
CA MET A 333 -5.13 12.72 7.31
C MET A 333 -4.01 11.81 7.81
N ARG A 334 -4.31 10.54 8.04
CA ARG A 334 -3.30 9.55 8.48
C ARG A 334 -3.01 8.57 7.35
N PRO A 335 -1.74 8.26 7.06
CA PRO A 335 -1.41 7.25 6.07
C PRO A 335 -1.79 5.86 6.57
N THR A 336 -2.59 5.13 5.80
CA THR A 336 -3.04 3.75 6.11
C THR A 336 -2.29 2.69 5.31
N GLY A 337 -2.35 1.40 5.66
CA GLY A 337 -1.64 0.34 4.91
C GLY A 337 -0.11 0.44 4.88
N ILE A 338 0.49 1.07 5.89
CA ILE A 338 1.95 1.30 5.96
C ILE A 338 2.64 0.12 6.66
N PRO A 339 3.57 -0.58 5.99
CA PRO A 339 4.32 -1.65 6.63
C PRO A 339 5.35 -1.09 7.64
N PRO A 340 5.75 -1.88 8.67
CA PRO A 340 6.65 -1.40 9.72
C PRO A 340 8.00 -0.87 9.20
N TYR A 341 8.52 -1.41 8.11
CA TYR A 341 9.82 -0.98 7.58
C TYR A 341 9.79 0.43 6.97
N VAL A 342 8.64 0.91 6.49
CA VAL A 342 8.51 2.30 6.02
C VAL A 342 8.66 3.27 7.19
N HIS A 343 8.16 2.90 8.38
CA HIS A 343 8.39 3.69 9.59
C HIS A 343 9.88 3.73 9.95
N MET A 344 10.61 2.63 9.72
CA MET A 344 12.08 2.61 9.89
C MET A 344 12.75 3.56 8.90
N PHE A 345 12.35 3.58 7.62
CA PHE A 345 12.87 4.55 6.65
C PHE A 345 12.62 6.00 7.08
N THR A 346 11.41 6.31 7.54
CA THR A 346 11.10 7.65 8.07
C THR A 346 12.02 8.03 9.23
N LYS A 347 12.24 7.11 10.19
CA LYS A 347 13.13 7.37 11.33
C LYS A 347 14.60 7.53 10.92
N ILE A 348 15.06 6.78 9.93
CA ILE A 348 16.41 6.91 9.37
C ILE A 348 16.57 8.27 8.68
N GLU A 349 15.59 8.72 7.91
CA GLU A 349 15.61 10.04 7.27
C GLU A 349 15.57 11.17 8.29
N GLU A 350 14.71 11.08 9.31
CA GLU A 350 14.68 12.03 10.44
C GLU A 350 16.04 12.11 11.14
N THR A 351 16.65 10.96 11.42
CA THR A 351 17.98 10.88 12.06
C THR A 351 19.05 11.51 11.17
N LYS A 352 19.04 11.20 9.87
CA LYS A 352 19.97 11.79 8.90
C LYS A 352 19.81 13.31 8.85
N ASN A 353 18.59 13.81 8.81
CA ASN A 353 18.30 15.25 8.80
C ASN A 353 18.78 15.94 10.08
N ALA A 354 18.58 15.30 11.25
CA ALA A 354 19.10 15.81 12.52
C ALA A 354 20.64 15.84 12.55
N ILE A 355 21.31 14.84 11.96
CA ILE A 355 22.78 14.83 11.84
C ILE A 355 23.29 15.94 10.92
N GLU A 356 22.63 16.18 9.79
CA GLU A 356 23.02 17.27 8.88
C GLU A 356 22.76 18.65 9.49
N ALA A 357 21.66 18.81 10.25
CA ALA A 357 21.39 20.04 11.01
C ALA A 357 22.47 20.27 12.07
N LEU A 358 22.82 19.24 12.84
CA LEU A 358 23.91 19.31 13.82
C LEU A 358 25.22 19.79 13.20
N LYS A 359 25.56 19.31 11.99
CA LYS A 359 26.78 19.74 11.29
C LYS A 359 26.77 21.25 11.01
N ALA A 360 25.64 21.79 10.58
CA ALA A 360 25.51 23.22 10.31
C ALA A 360 25.64 24.05 11.59
N GLU A 361 24.95 23.65 12.66
CA GLU A 361 25.02 24.32 13.96
C GLU A 361 26.42 24.24 14.59
N LEU A 362 27.12 23.10 14.45
CA LEU A 362 28.50 22.96 14.91
C LEU A 362 29.45 23.93 14.20
N LEU A 363 29.33 24.05 12.87
CA LEU A 363 30.17 24.96 12.09
C LEU A 363 29.89 26.43 12.42
N ASP A 364 28.62 26.78 12.61
CA ASP A 364 28.20 28.13 13.01
C ASP A 364 28.69 28.47 14.44
N GLY A 365 28.50 27.56 15.39
CA GLY A 365 28.98 27.70 16.76
C GLY A 365 30.51 27.84 16.86
N ILE A 366 31.25 27.05 16.06
CA ILE A 366 32.72 27.16 15.98
C ILE A 366 33.15 28.51 15.37
N SER A 367 32.47 28.97 14.31
CA SER A 367 32.79 30.23 13.63
C SER A 367 32.54 31.43 14.55
N THR A 368 31.37 31.46 15.20
CA THR A 368 31.00 32.48 16.19
C THR A 368 32.04 32.58 17.32
N MET A 369 32.59 31.45 17.77
CA MET A 369 33.62 31.40 18.79
C MET A 369 34.96 31.98 18.32
N LEU A 370 35.38 31.67 17.09
CA LEU A 370 36.60 32.23 16.52
C LEU A 370 36.48 33.76 16.35
N ASP A 371 35.33 34.24 15.89
CA ASP A 371 35.06 35.68 15.72
C ASP A 371 34.99 36.42 17.07
N ALA A 372 34.29 35.87 18.06
CA ALA A 372 34.20 36.45 19.40
C ALA A 372 35.58 36.53 20.09
N ARG A 373 36.51 35.64 19.74
CA ARG A 373 37.86 35.62 20.34
C ARG A 373 38.94 36.33 19.53
N ALA A 374 38.75 36.54 18.23
CA ALA A 374 39.53 37.51 17.45
C ALA A 374 39.44 38.92 18.09
N LEU A 375 38.34 39.21 18.79
CA LEU A 375 38.11 40.44 19.54
C LEU A 375 38.68 40.43 20.99
N GLY A 376 39.03 39.26 21.56
CA GLY A 376 39.29 39.09 23.00
C GLY A 376 40.62 38.43 23.41
N GLY A 377 41.46 37.99 22.47
CA GLY A 377 42.88 37.63 22.72
C GLY A 377 43.18 36.39 23.57
N SER A 378 42.23 35.47 23.82
CA SER A 378 42.43 34.32 24.73
C SER A 378 42.41 32.94 24.05
N SER A 379 43.33 32.05 24.46
CA SER A 379 43.55 30.68 23.94
C SER A 379 42.37 29.72 24.18
N LEU A 380 42.11 28.83 23.21
CA LEU A 380 41.03 27.86 23.21
C LEU A 380 41.25 26.76 24.28
N THR A 381 40.37 26.66 25.27
CA THR A 381 40.46 25.63 26.32
C THR A 381 39.52 24.45 26.03
N THR A 382 39.91 23.24 26.42
CA THR A 382 39.11 22.01 26.24
C THR A 382 37.75 22.08 26.93
N ALA A 383 37.63 22.83 28.02
CA ALA A 383 36.36 23.03 28.74
C ALA A 383 35.36 23.85 27.92
N ALA A 384 35.81 24.98 27.35
CA ALA A 384 34.97 25.82 26.50
C ALA A 384 34.47 25.08 25.24
N MET A 385 35.30 24.20 24.70
CA MET A 385 34.91 23.34 23.57
C MET A 385 33.81 22.33 23.98
N LYS A 386 33.91 21.72 25.17
CA LYS A 386 32.93 20.74 25.67
C LYS A 386 31.56 21.36 25.98
N ASP A 387 31.52 22.55 26.57
CA ASP A 387 30.26 23.22 26.91
C ASP A 387 29.51 23.66 25.64
N MET A 388 30.24 24.14 24.62
CA MET A 388 29.65 24.44 23.32
C MET A 388 29.15 23.19 22.58
N PHE A 389 29.91 22.08 22.59
CA PHE A 389 29.42 20.81 22.04
C PHE A 389 28.11 20.39 22.73
N ARG A 390 27.95 20.66 24.02
CA ARG A 390 26.71 20.36 24.76
C ARG A 390 25.56 21.26 24.31
N GLU A 391 25.77 22.57 24.20
CA GLU A 391 24.75 23.52 23.70
C GLU A 391 24.32 23.18 22.27
N VAL A 392 25.27 22.97 21.36
CA VAL A 392 24.96 22.63 19.97
C VAL A 392 24.24 21.27 19.85
N LEU A 393 24.63 20.27 20.66
CA LEU A 393 23.87 19.01 20.70
C LEU A 393 22.45 19.19 21.26
N GLN A 394 22.24 20.19 22.10
CA GLN A 394 20.94 20.49 22.73
C GLN A 394 20.02 21.24 21.77
N ASP A 395 20.55 22.24 21.05
CA ASP A 395 19.84 23.00 20.02
C ASP A 395 19.48 22.12 18.81
N ALA A 396 20.37 21.21 18.40
CA ALA A 396 20.10 20.22 17.36
C ALA A 396 19.08 19.14 17.76
N GLY A 397 18.55 19.17 19.00
CA GLY A 397 17.60 18.19 19.51
C GLY A 397 18.20 16.79 19.74
N LEU A 398 19.53 16.67 19.81
CA LEU A 398 20.26 15.42 20.08
C LEU A 398 20.60 15.23 21.57
N HIS A 399 20.19 16.17 22.41
CA HIS A 399 20.09 15.95 23.85
C HIS A 399 18.98 14.93 24.13
N ASN A 400 19.32 13.85 24.82
CA ASN A 400 18.39 12.88 25.41
C ASN A 400 17.21 13.56 26.12
N THR A 401 16.07 13.75 25.45
CA THR A 401 14.77 13.94 26.09
C THR A 401 14.09 12.59 26.31
N HIS A 402 14.83 11.66 26.90
CA HIS A 402 14.28 10.65 27.79
C HIS A 402 15.11 10.63 29.07
N GLY A 403 15.21 11.80 29.71
CA GLY A 403 14.97 11.80 31.15
C GLY A 403 13.56 11.26 31.34
N ILE A 404 13.46 10.01 31.78
CA ILE A 404 12.25 9.45 32.38
C ILE A 404 11.70 10.52 33.33
N PRO A 405 10.44 10.99 33.20
CA PRO A 405 9.86 11.83 34.24
C PRO A 405 10.02 11.07 35.57
N PRO A 406 10.22 11.71 36.73
CA PRO A 406 10.11 11.01 38.00
C PRO A 406 8.70 10.45 38.09
N SER A 407 8.56 9.22 37.63
CA SER A 407 7.39 8.40 37.84
C SER A 407 7.33 8.25 39.35
N THR A 408 6.28 8.75 39.97
CA THR A 408 5.68 8.03 41.09
C THR A 408 5.46 6.61 40.60
N ALA A 409 6.45 5.76 40.82
CA ALA A 409 6.37 4.35 40.55
C ALA A 409 5.26 3.80 41.45
N PRO A 410 4.29 3.06 40.91
CA PRO A 410 3.88 1.86 41.61
C PRO A 410 5.17 1.05 41.78
N ALA A 411 5.52 0.73 43.02
CA ALA A 411 6.68 -0.10 43.31
C ALA A 411 6.66 -1.38 42.45
N ASP A 412 7.85 -1.80 42.04
CA ASP A 412 8.20 -3.14 41.58
C ASP A 412 7.67 -3.58 40.21
N LEU A 413 8.46 -3.31 39.16
CA LEU A 413 8.62 -4.20 38.01
C LEU A 413 10.02 -3.98 37.40
N VAL A 414 11.04 -4.35 38.15
CA VAL A 414 12.42 -4.50 37.64
C VAL A 414 12.43 -5.74 36.73
N ILE A 415 12.60 -5.56 35.42
CA ILE A 415 13.03 -6.65 34.54
C ILE A 415 14.56 -6.70 34.64
N PRO A 416 15.17 -7.71 35.30
CA PRO A 416 16.62 -7.76 35.41
C PRO A 416 17.22 -8.12 34.05
N LEU A 417 18.10 -7.26 33.52
CA LEU A 417 19.05 -7.64 32.47
C LEU A 417 19.84 -8.86 32.98
N ARG A 418 19.60 -10.04 32.41
CA ARG A 418 20.31 -11.27 32.79
C ARG A 418 21.52 -11.47 31.89
N TYR A 419 22.69 -11.59 32.52
CA TYR A 419 23.95 -11.91 31.86
C TYR A 419 24.03 -13.43 31.59
N PRO A 420 24.51 -13.87 30.41
CA PRO A 420 24.74 -15.29 30.14
C PRO A 420 25.76 -15.87 31.13
N MET A 421 25.45 -17.02 31.72
CA MET A 421 26.28 -17.73 32.69
C MET A 421 26.91 -18.98 32.04
N MET A 422 28.11 -19.37 32.47
CA MET A 422 28.81 -20.54 31.93
C MET A 422 28.95 -21.62 33.00
N TRP A 423 28.41 -22.81 32.71
CA TRP A 423 28.61 -24.03 33.51
C TRP A 423 28.46 -25.26 32.60
N GLY A 424 29.01 -26.41 33.00
CA GLY A 424 28.93 -27.66 32.21
C GLY A 424 29.52 -27.60 30.78
N GLY A 425 30.39 -26.63 30.48
CA GLY A 425 30.94 -26.41 29.13
C GLY A 425 29.98 -25.73 28.14
N GLY A 426 28.84 -25.20 28.61
CA GLY A 426 27.84 -24.49 27.81
C GLY A 426 27.56 -23.08 28.33
N ILE A 427 26.86 -22.29 27.50
CA ILE A 427 26.28 -21.00 27.90
C ILE A 427 24.83 -21.23 28.27
N HIS A 428 24.43 -20.80 29.47
CA HIS A 428 23.11 -20.97 30.04
C HIS A 428 22.55 -19.63 30.52
N LEU A 429 21.24 -19.45 30.39
CA LEU A 429 20.52 -18.27 30.91
C LEU A 429 20.03 -18.46 32.36
N LEU A 430 20.28 -19.65 32.91
CA LEU A 430 19.94 -20.05 34.27
C LEU A 430 21.21 -20.47 35.04
N PRO A 431 21.27 -20.21 36.36
CA PRO A 431 22.30 -20.76 37.22
C PRO A 431 22.31 -22.29 37.20
N GLU A 432 23.46 -22.90 37.49
CA GLU A 432 23.63 -24.37 37.52
C GLU A 432 22.70 -25.05 38.55
N GLN A 433 22.44 -24.37 39.65
CA GLN A 433 21.60 -24.81 40.77
C GLN A 433 20.09 -24.52 40.60
N PHE A 434 19.62 -24.16 39.40
CA PHE A 434 18.20 -23.84 39.19
C PHE A 434 17.35 -25.11 39.10
N GLU A 435 16.39 -25.26 40.01
CA GLU A 435 15.42 -26.36 40.01
C GLU A 435 14.11 -25.97 39.30
N PHE A 436 13.62 -26.86 38.44
CA PHE A 436 12.36 -26.65 37.75
C PHE A 436 11.16 -26.97 38.67
N PRO A 437 10.13 -26.10 38.71
CA PRO A 437 8.93 -26.37 39.50
C PRO A 437 8.15 -27.54 38.91
N SER A 438 7.67 -28.44 39.78
CA SER A 438 6.75 -29.52 39.40
C SER A 438 5.33 -28.97 39.33
N VAL A 439 4.85 -28.70 38.11
CA VAL A 439 3.55 -28.10 37.83
C VAL A 439 2.86 -28.80 36.66
N ASP A 440 1.54 -28.66 36.55
CA ASP A 440 0.79 -29.17 35.40
C ASP A 440 1.17 -28.45 34.08
N CYS A 441 0.78 -29.03 32.95
CA CYS A 441 1.14 -28.52 31.62
C CYS A 441 0.65 -27.08 31.36
N LEU A 442 -0.50 -26.69 31.91
CA LEU A 442 -1.04 -25.34 31.70
C LEU A 442 -0.26 -24.31 32.52
N ALA A 443 0.10 -24.65 33.75
CA ALA A 443 0.96 -23.83 34.60
C ALA A 443 2.37 -23.73 34.03
N ALA A 444 2.93 -24.83 33.50
CA ALA A 444 4.22 -24.81 32.80
C ALA A 444 4.19 -23.91 31.55
N TRP A 445 3.10 -23.94 30.77
CA TRP A 445 2.91 -23.06 29.62
C TRP A 445 2.81 -21.59 30.04
N LYS A 446 2.10 -21.29 31.13
CA LYS A 446 2.03 -19.92 31.66
C LYS A 446 3.38 -19.43 32.15
N LEU A 447 4.14 -20.26 32.86
CA LEU A 447 5.50 -19.92 33.28
C LEU A 447 6.44 -19.73 32.09
N TRP A 448 6.26 -20.49 31.00
CA TRP A 448 7.03 -20.30 29.77
C TRP A 448 6.87 -18.90 29.19
N TRP A 449 5.63 -18.44 28.99
CA TRP A 449 5.35 -17.16 28.33
C TRP A 449 5.47 -15.96 29.26
N PHE A 450 5.16 -16.14 30.54
CA PHE A 450 4.98 -15.02 31.47
C PHE A 450 5.98 -15.03 32.64
N GLY A 451 6.69 -16.15 32.88
CA GLY A 451 7.59 -16.29 34.02
C GLY A 451 6.88 -16.18 35.38
N ASN A 452 7.67 -16.07 36.44
CA ASN A 452 7.22 -15.66 37.77
C ASN A 452 8.35 -14.89 38.45
N THR A 453 8.22 -13.55 38.46
CA THR A 453 9.24 -12.63 39.00
C THR A 453 9.46 -12.82 40.50
N THR A 454 8.40 -13.11 41.27
CA THR A 454 8.47 -13.34 42.72
C THR A 454 9.27 -14.59 43.07
N LEU A 455 9.24 -15.62 42.22
CA LEU A 455 9.99 -16.87 42.39
C LEU A 455 11.27 -16.92 41.53
N ALA A 456 11.63 -15.81 40.89
CA ALA A 456 12.76 -15.68 39.96
C ALA A 456 12.74 -16.63 38.74
N TYR A 457 11.57 -17.16 38.36
CA TYR A 457 11.39 -17.98 37.15
C TYR A 457 11.32 -17.09 35.90
N PRO A 458 12.23 -17.26 34.91
CA PRO A 458 12.21 -16.43 33.72
C PRO A 458 11.15 -16.90 32.70
N SER A 459 10.61 -15.96 31.93
CA SER A 459 9.92 -16.26 30.66
C SER A 459 10.96 -16.58 29.57
N ASP A 460 10.58 -17.42 28.60
CA ASP A 460 11.40 -17.86 27.45
C ASP A 460 12.69 -18.65 27.79
N LEU A 461 12.51 -19.85 28.35
CA LEU A 461 13.55 -20.86 28.53
C LEU A 461 14.07 -21.41 27.18
N ILE A 462 15.02 -20.73 26.52
CA ILE A 462 15.43 -21.13 25.15
C ILE A 462 16.39 -22.34 25.11
N ALA A 463 15.91 -23.36 24.37
CA ALA A 463 16.60 -24.27 23.45
C ALA A 463 17.94 -24.91 23.85
N LYS A 464 17.86 -26.11 24.42
CA LYS A 464 18.56 -27.28 23.88
C LYS A 464 17.74 -28.54 24.16
N ARG A 465 17.48 -29.28 23.09
CA ARG A 465 16.93 -30.65 22.99
C ARG A 465 17.47 -31.54 24.12
N ASN A 466 16.79 -31.62 25.28
CA ASN A 466 16.93 -32.70 26.30
C ASN A 466 16.00 -32.58 27.54
N ALA A 467 15.23 -31.50 27.73
CA ALA A 467 14.43 -31.33 28.96
C ALA A 467 12.95 -31.82 28.91
N ILE A 468 12.52 -32.51 27.83
CA ILE A 468 11.16 -33.09 27.74
C ILE A 468 11.16 -34.58 28.19
N GLY A 469 12.27 -35.06 28.78
CA GLY A 469 12.41 -36.45 29.21
C GLY A 469 11.71 -36.81 30.54
N ASN A 470 11.48 -35.83 31.43
CA ASN A 470 11.09 -36.14 32.82
C ASN A 470 9.63 -35.88 33.18
N ILE A 471 8.79 -35.37 32.26
CA ILE A 471 7.35 -35.16 32.53
C ILE A 471 6.52 -36.44 32.29
N ARG A 472 7.16 -37.58 31.93
CA ARG A 472 6.47 -38.87 31.68
C ARG A 472 6.55 -39.88 32.81
N ARG A 473 7.05 -39.51 34.00
CA ARG A 473 7.10 -40.40 35.17
C ARG A 473 6.69 -39.65 36.43
N GLU A 474 5.39 -39.39 36.57
CA GLU A 474 4.65 -39.38 37.84
C GLU A 474 3.22 -38.95 37.51
N GLY A 475 2.30 -39.90 37.60
CA GLY A 475 0.94 -39.81 37.06
C GLY A 475 0.45 -41.17 36.57
N ARG A 476 0.63 -42.20 37.40
CA ARG A 476 -0.32 -43.31 37.49
C ARG A 476 -1.28 -42.98 38.61
#